data_AF-A0A3N5W5Y0-F1
#
_entry.id   AF-A0A3N5W5Y0-F1
#
_cell.length_a   1.000
_cell.length_b   1.000
_cell.length_c   1.000
_cell.angle_alpha   90.00
_cell.angle_beta   90.00
_cell.angle_gamma   90.00
#
_symmetry.space_group_name_H-M   'P 1'
#
loop_
_entity.id
_entity.type
_entity.pdbx_description
1 polymer ?
#
loop_
_entity_poly.entity_id
_entity_poly.type
_entity_poly.pdbx_seq_one_letter_code
_entity_poly.pdbx_strand_id
1 'polypeptide(L)'
;MSIANHAPFRSGLNARNPSSMPNRPSRKWRKYRQFGTRTKSERLLALALKKNGIEFQANPPIRLSACIWYTPDFIIRRRLIVEVDGGVHDLDYRKSPDRIRQRTLEKLGYSVYRVRNEKIMSSSQVVIEEILQKYCEVFEGSISQSNPTLSTVGKTKNMIMPPENDPPENDLILSVAIKLKEYGDKWKFDKFTTYLSEIDPDFLIYPCHTERLLLILMGFELTTNDNGNIDFKSFFDFFMCGIDIMSNLYGDLARTYLINSLSISVANFMKNLIFHGGPRVKPGLVIIDSIESLQNHISEFNDNFSSIGVKLEIDDLKSECKPRVERLNPISREKYLWLLNWTKQPTAKNL
;
A
#
# COMPACT_ATOMS: atom_id res chain seq x y z
N MET A 1 33.96 -57.72 15.38
CA MET A 1 32.72 -57.35 14.65
C MET A 1 31.55 -57.56 15.61
N SER A 2 30.63 -56.64 15.93
CA SER A 2 30.50 -55.16 15.83
C SER A 2 29.36 -54.76 16.79
N ILE A 3 29.30 -53.67 17.58
CA ILE A 3 30.03 -52.38 17.70
C ILE A 3 29.61 -51.27 16.71
N ALA A 4 28.31 -50.96 16.66
CA ALA A 4 27.76 -49.61 16.34
C ALA A 4 26.23 -49.58 16.56
N ASN A 5 25.54 -48.50 16.93
CA ASN A 5 25.92 -47.24 17.60
C ASN A 5 24.62 -46.52 17.99
N HIS A 6 24.24 -46.43 19.27
CA HIS A 6 23.27 -45.44 19.78
C HIS A 6 23.70 -45.04 21.19
N ALA A 7 24.39 -43.90 21.28
CA ALA A 7 24.86 -43.34 22.55
C ALA A 7 23.77 -42.45 23.18
N PRO A 8 23.65 -42.42 24.53
CA PRO A 8 22.66 -41.60 25.20
C PRO A 8 23.01 -40.10 25.15
N PHE A 9 21.97 -39.28 25.18
CA PHE A 9 22.00 -37.82 25.26
C PHE A 9 22.88 -37.36 26.44
N ARG A 10 24.02 -36.70 26.16
CA ARG A 10 24.83 -36.05 27.20
C ARG A 10 24.46 -34.57 27.32
N SER A 11 24.20 -34.15 28.55
CA SER A 11 24.07 -32.75 28.94
C SER A 11 25.38 -31.99 28.71
N GLY A 12 25.25 -30.77 28.19
CA GLY A 12 26.38 -29.92 27.81
C GLY A 12 25.96 -28.46 27.76
N LEU A 13 25.55 -27.91 28.91
CA LEU A 13 25.33 -26.47 29.07
C LEU A 13 26.64 -25.72 28.76
N ASN A 14 26.64 -24.98 27.64
CA ASN A 14 27.62 -23.94 27.38
C ASN A 14 26.88 -22.71 26.89
N ALA A 15 26.61 -21.79 27.82
CA ALA A 15 26.04 -20.50 27.50
C ALA A 15 26.96 -19.74 26.53
N ARG A 16 26.43 -19.34 25.38
CA ARG A 16 27.09 -18.42 24.45
C ARG A 16 26.27 -17.13 24.38
N ASN A 17 26.91 -16.03 24.77
CA ASN A 17 26.32 -14.69 24.75
C ASN A 17 25.77 -14.33 23.37
N PRO A 18 24.51 -13.87 23.25
CA PRO A 18 23.99 -13.31 22.02
C PRO A 18 24.32 -11.81 21.93
N SER A 19 25.53 -11.47 21.49
CA SER A 19 25.87 -10.10 21.10
C SER A 19 26.81 -10.02 19.89
N SER A 20 26.54 -9.03 19.03
CA SER A 20 27.30 -8.62 17.82
C SER A 20 27.55 -9.66 16.73
N MET A 21 26.54 -9.87 15.86
CA MET A 21 26.78 -9.88 14.42
C MET A 21 25.73 -8.99 13.70
N PRO A 22 26.14 -8.05 12.83
CA PRO A 22 25.19 -7.31 11.99
C PRO A 22 24.66 -8.24 10.90
N ASN A 23 23.35 -8.49 10.90
CA ASN A 23 22.68 -9.28 9.88
C ASN A 23 22.93 -8.67 8.49
N ARG A 24 23.59 -9.41 7.60
CA ARG A 24 23.72 -9.01 6.20
C ARG A 24 22.34 -9.12 5.53
N PRO A 25 21.80 -8.07 4.91
CA PRO A 25 20.45 -8.11 4.33
C PRO A 25 20.35 -9.19 3.24
N SER A 26 19.25 -9.94 3.25
CA SER A 26 19.08 -11.08 2.35
C SER A 26 19.02 -10.65 0.87
N ARG A 27 19.53 -11.51 -0.03
CA ARG A 27 19.71 -11.22 -1.46
C ARG A 27 18.44 -10.74 -2.19
N LYS A 28 17.23 -11.04 -1.67
CA LYS A 28 15.94 -10.60 -2.26
C LYS A 28 15.75 -9.07 -2.24
N TRP A 29 16.24 -8.37 -1.21
CA TRP A 29 15.88 -6.96 -0.96
C TRP A 29 16.61 -5.91 -1.82
N ARG A 30 17.74 -6.28 -2.44
CA ARG A 30 18.46 -5.42 -3.40
C ARG A 30 17.64 -5.05 -4.65
N LYS A 31 16.52 -5.75 -4.93
CA LYS A 31 15.59 -5.38 -6.02
C LYS A 31 14.66 -4.22 -5.66
N TYR A 32 14.27 -4.08 -4.39
CA TYR A 32 13.33 -3.03 -3.96
C TYR A 32 14.03 -1.72 -3.59
N ARG A 33 15.28 -1.78 -3.12
CA ARG A 33 16.19 -0.62 -3.11
C ARG A 33 17.08 -0.60 -4.35
N GLN A 34 16.48 -0.57 -5.54
CA GLN A 34 17.19 0.03 -6.68
C GLN A 34 17.22 1.54 -6.46
N PHE A 35 18.22 2.00 -5.69
CA PHE A 35 18.73 3.36 -5.86
C PHE A 35 19.33 3.42 -7.26
N GLY A 36 18.50 3.73 -8.26
CA GLY A 36 18.95 4.00 -9.60
C GLY A 36 20.04 5.07 -9.55
N THR A 37 21.14 4.87 -10.28
CA THR A 37 22.07 5.96 -10.54
C THR A 37 21.29 7.05 -11.27
N ARG A 38 21.09 8.21 -10.63
CA ARG A 38 20.20 9.27 -11.13
C ARG A 38 20.30 9.47 -12.64
N THR A 39 19.19 9.61 -13.35
CA THR A 39 19.21 9.89 -14.79
C THR A 39 19.94 11.20 -15.10
N LYS A 40 20.25 11.42 -16.37
CA LYS A 40 20.89 12.68 -16.81
C LYS A 40 20.03 13.89 -16.42
N SER A 41 18.71 13.81 -16.60
CA SER A 41 17.75 14.85 -16.27
C SER A 41 17.68 15.14 -14.77
N GLU A 42 17.56 14.10 -13.92
CA GLU A 42 17.62 14.27 -12.46
C GLU A 42 18.93 14.94 -12.01
N ARG A 43 20.08 14.59 -12.59
CA ARG A 43 21.36 15.25 -12.26
C ARG A 43 21.36 16.72 -12.66
N LEU A 44 20.83 17.06 -13.84
CA LEU A 44 20.70 18.44 -14.30
C LEU A 44 19.77 19.25 -13.40
N LEU A 45 18.61 18.70 -13.03
CA LEU A 45 17.66 19.34 -12.12
C LEU A 45 18.27 19.53 -10.72
N ALA A 46 18.94 18.51 -10.17
CA ALA A 46 19.63 18.60 -8.88
C ALA A 46 20.73 19.69 -8.87
N LEU A 47 21.45 19.88 -9.98
CA LEU A 47 22.43 20.97 -10.12
C LEU A 47 21.75 22.33 -10.21
N ALA A 48 20.65 22.46 -10.97
CA ALA A 48 19.88 23.69 -11.08
C ALA A 48 19.25 24.12 -9.74
N LEU A 49 18.68 23.17 -8.98
CA LEU A 49 18.13 23.40 -7.65
C LEU A 49 19.22 23.91 -6.68
N LYS A 50 20.40 23.27 -6.68
CA LYS A 50 21.55 23.72 -5.87
C LYS A 50 22.04 25.11 -6.26
N LYS A 51 22.16 25.40 -7.56
CA LYS A 51 22.61 26.71 -8.07
C LYS A 51 21.67 27.85 -7.64
N ASN A 52 20.36 27.57 -7.59
CA ASN A 52 19.34 28.52 -7.16
C ASN A 52 19.06 28.51 -5.64
N GLY A 53 19.88 27.82 -4.83
CA GLY A 53 19.75 27.81 -3.36
C GLY A 53 18.50 27.10 -2.82
N ILE A 54 17.87 26.21 -3.61
CA ILE A 54 16.63 25.54 -3.23
C ILE A 54 16.94 24.28 -2.41
N GLU A 55 16.39 24.17 -1.21
CA GLU A 55 16.51 22.98 -0.36
C GLU A 55 15.68 21.81 -0.93
N PHE A 56 16.35 20.68 -1.15
CA PHE A 56 15.70 19.43 -1.54
C PHE A 56 16.35 18.20 -0.91
N GLN A 57 15.56 17.15 -0.77
CA GLN A 57 16.02 15.78 -0.59
C GLN A 57 15.82 15.03 -1.91
N ALA A 58 16.74 14.14 -2.29
CA ALA A 58 16.66 13.41 -3.55
C ALA A 58 16.74 11.90 -3.33
N ASN A 59 15.80 11.17 -3.90
CA ASN A 59 15.46 9.77 -3.59
C ASN A 59 15.16 9.49 -2.09
N PRO A 60 14.42 10.35 -1.35
CA PRO A 60 14.03 10.07 0.02
C PRO A 60 12.93 9.00 0.07
N PRO A 61 12.99 8.02 0.99
CA PRO A 61 11.92 7.03 1.15
C PRO A 61 10.73 7.61 1.93
N ILE A 62 9.54 7.55 1.33
CA ILE A 62 8.24 7.86 1.94
C ILE A 62 7.52 6.54 2.27
N ARG A 63 7.01 6.38 3.49
CA ARG A 63 6.05 5.31 3.81
C ARG A 63 4.66 5.71 3.32
N LEU A 64 4.09 4.93 2.39
CA LEU A 64 2.69 5.05 1.97
C LEU A 64 1.76 4.31 2.94
N SER A 65 2.22 3.16 3.44
CA SER A 65 1.58 2.37 4.50
C SER A 65 2.62 1.88 5.51
N ALA A 66 2.24 1.04 6.47
CA ALA A 66 3.18 0.42 7.38
C ALA A 66 4.20 -0.48 6.64
N CYS A 67 3.79 -1.11 5.52
CA CYS A 67 4.61 -2.03 4.72
C CYS A 67 5.09 -1.46 3.37
N ILE A 68 4.41 -0.43 2.85
CA ILE A 68 4.63 0.04 1.48
C ILE A 68 5.47 1.31 1.50
N TRP A 69 6.60 1.26 0.80
CA TRP A 69 7.50 2.39 0.59
C TRP A 69 7.41 2.91 -0.84
N TYR A 70 7.58 4.22 -0.98
CA TYR A 70 7.74 4.92 -2.24
C TYR A 70 9.00 5.79 -2.17
N THR A 71 9.60 6.07 -3.32
CA THR A 71 10.81 6.89 -3.42
C THR A 71 10.65 7.83 -4.62
N PRO A 72 10.16 9.06 -4.43
CA PRO A 72 10.18 10.08 -5.47
C PRO A 72 11.61 10.53 -5.78
N ASP A 73 11.82 11.09 -6.97
CA ASP A 73 13.13 11.60 -7.37
C ASP A 73 13.58 12.76 -6.46
N PHE A 74 12.65 13.67 -6.11
CA PHE A 74 12.90 14.81 -5.23
C PHE A 74 11.74 15.12 -4.29
N ILE A 75 12.06 15.63 -3.10
CA ILE A 75 11.15 16.40 -2.24
C ILE A 75 11.78 17.78 -2.02
N ILE A 76 11.08 18.83 -2.46
CA ILE A 76 11.42 20.24 -2.27
C ILE A 76 10.76 20.72 -0.96
N ARG A 77 11.56 21.29 -0.05
CA ARG A 77 11.10 21.91 1.21
C ARG A 77 10.04 21.08 1.97
N ARG A 78 10.21 19.75 2.00
CA ARG A 78 9.39 18.74 2.71
C ARG A 78 7.93 18.57 2.25
N ARG A 79 7.39 19.37 1.34
CA ARG A 79 5.97 19.30 0.92
C ARG A 79 5.74 19.02 -0.57
N LEU A 80 6.61 19.51 -1.45
CA LEU A 80 6.45 19.32 -2.89
C LEU A 80 7.31 18.16 -3.38
N ILE A 81 6.68 17.06 -3.77
CA ILE A 81 7.31 15.97 -4.53
C ILE A 81 7.50 16.43 -5.97
N VAL A 82 8.70 16.21 -6.51
CA VAL A 82 8.98 16.39 -7.94
C VAL A 82 9.47 15.07 -8.52
N GLU A 83 8.76 14.57 -9.53
CA GLU A 83 9.08 13.35 -10.28
C GLU A 83 9.56 13.72 -11.69
N VAL A 84 10.61 13.04 -12.16
CA VAL A 84 11.27 13.27 -13.44
C VAL A 84 10.84 12.19 -14.43
N ASP A 85 9.82 12.50 -15.22
CA ASP A 85 9.19 11.53 -16.12
C ASP A 85 9.93 11.40 -17.45
N GLY A 86 10.30 10.17 -17.81
CA GLY A 86 10.95 9.82 -19.07
C GLY A 86 10.05 9.19 -20.13
N GLY A 87 8.73 9.39 -20.07
CA GLY A 87 7.78 8.90 -21.07
C GLY A 87 7.45 7.40 -20.95
N VAL A 88 8.20 6.64 -20.15
CA VAL A 88 7.89 5.23 -19.82
C VAL A 88 6.61 5.13 -18.96
N HIS A 89 6.14 6.24 -18.39
CA HIS A 89 4.86 6.34 -17.67
C HIS A 89 3.63 6.51 -18.58
N ASP A 90 3.79 6.80 -19.88
CA ASP A 90 2.66 6.91 -20.82
C ASP A 90 1.98 5.55 -21.12
N LEU A 91 2.56 4.44 -20.67
CA LEU A 91 1.99 3.09 -20.76
C LEU A 91 0.78 2.95 -19.81
N ASP A 92 -0.42 2.77 -20.38
CA ASP A 92 -1.71 2.80 -19.65
C ASP A 92 -1.78 1.93 -18.38
N TYR A 93 -1.08 0.79 -18.35
CA TYR A 93 -1.07 -0.10 -17.19
C TYR A 93 -0.32 0.46 -15.97
N ARG A 94 0.49 1.52 -16.12
CA ARG A 94 1.17 2.23 -15.02
C ARG A 94 0.39 3.43 -14.50
N LYS A 95 -0.61 3.91 -15.24
CA LYS A 95 -1.39 5.10 -14.87
C LYS A 95 -2.24 4.87 -13.62
N SER A 96 -2.84 3.70 -13.42
CA SER A 96 -3.62 3.46 -12.18
C SER A 96 -2.78 3.31 -10.91
N PRO A 97 -1.66 2.56 -10.87
CA PRO A 97 -0.84 2.56 -9.67
C PRO A 97 -0.25 3.95 -9.37
N ASP A 98 0.06 4.75 -10.39
CA ASP A 98 0.54 6.13 -10.21
C ASP A 98 -0.56 7.08 -9.70
N ARG A 99 -1.81 6.97 -10.20
CA ARG A 99 -2.98 7.71 -9.65
C ARG A 99 -3.29 7.36 -8.20
N ILE A 100 -3.24 6.07 -7.84
CA ILE A 100 -3.52 5.64 -6.47
C ILE A 100 -2.39 6.11 -5.54
N ARG A 101 -1.11 5.97 -5.94
CA ARG A 101 0.03 6.51 -5.20
C ARG A 101 -0.07 8.01 -5.01
N GLN A 102 -0.41 8.76 -6.05
CA GLN A 102 -0.56 10.21 -5.97
C GLN A 102 -1.63 10.61 -4.94
N ARG A 103 -2.84 10.04 -5.00
CA ARG A 103 -3.89 10.26 -4.00
C ARG A 103 -3.43 9.89 -2.58
N THR A 104 -2.64 8.83 -2.43
CA THR A 104 -2.04 8.45 -1.14
C THR A 104 -1.00 9.47 -0.65
N LEU A 105 -0.16 10.01 -1.53
CA LEU A 105 0.82 11.05 -1.18
C LEU A 105 0.14 12.38 -0.81
N GLU A 106 -0.94 12.73 -1.51
CA GLU A 106 -1.77 13.90 -1.23
C GLU A 106 -2.46 13.80 0.14
N LYS A 107 -2.99 12.62 0.50
CA LYS A 107 -3.49 12.34 1.88
C LYS A 107 -2.41 12.44 2.96
N LEU A 108 -1.14 12.22 2.62
CA LEU A 108 0.00 12.39 3.53
C LEU A 108 0.52 13.85 3.59
N GLY A 109 -0.15 14.79 2.91
CA GLY A 109 0.19 16.22 2.93
C GLY A 109 1.25 16.63 1.91
N TYR A 110 1.58 15.78 0.93
CA TYR A 110 2.46 16.14 -0.18
C TYR A 110 1.67 16.65 -1.38
N SER A 111 2.28 17.51 -2.18
CA SER A 111 1.81 17.81 -3.54
C SER A 111 2.76 17.18 -4.54
N VAL A 112 2.26 16.64 -5.65
CA VAL A 112 3.07 15.94 -6.66
C VAL A 112 3.13 16.76 -7.94
N TYR A 113 4.34 17.14 -8.37
CA TYR A 113 4.60 17.78 -9.66
C TYR A 113 5.46 16.87 -10.55
N ARG A 114 4.99 16.58 -11.77
CA ARG A 114 5.73 15.76 -12.74
C ARG A 114 6.34 16.64 -13.82
N VAL A 115 7.64 16.49 -14.05
CA VAL A 115 8.38 17.23 -15.07
C VAL A 115 8.97 16.26 -16.08
N ARG A 116 8.66 16.47 -17.36
CA ARG A 116 9.22 15.66 -18.44
C ARG A 116 10.72 15.89 -18.63
N ASN A 117 11.44 14.80 -18.91
CA ASN A 117 12.87 14.78 -19.23
C ASN A 117 13.29 15.86 -20.25
N GLU A 118 12.53 15.97 -21.35
CA GLU A 118 12.83 16.85 -22.47
C GLU A 118 12.81 18.31 -22.02
N LYS A 119 11.92 18.67 -21.08
CA LYS A 119 11.76 20.02 -20.53
C LYS A 119 12.94 20.41 -19.63
N ILE A 120 13.41 19.48 -18.80
CA ILE A 120 14.61 19.67 -17.95
C ILE A 120 15.85 19.83 -18.84
N MET A 121 15.93 19.08 -19.93
CA MET A 121 17.04 19.13 -20.87
C MET A 121 17.04 20.39 -21.75
N SER A 122 15.87 20.95 -22.09
CA SER A 122 15.76 22.15 -22.92
C SER A 122 15.88 23.45 -22.14
N SER A 123 15.27 23.56 -20.95
CA SER A 123 15.37 24.75 -20.09
C SER A 123 15.19 24.40 -18.62
N SER A 124 16.29 24.07 -17.95
CA SER A 124 16.29 23.80 -16.51
C SER A 124 15.89 25.02 -15.68
N GLN A 125 16.14 26.25 -16.13
CA GLN A 125 15.78 27.46 -15.39
C GLN A 125 14.25 27.69 -15.36
N VAL A 126 13.56 27.46 -16.49
CA VAL A 126 12.08 27.52 -16.53
C VAL A 126 11.47 26.45 -15.60
N VAL A 127 12.06 25.25 -15.55
CA VAL A 127 11.63 24.21 -14.60
C VAL A 127 11.82 24.64 -13.14
N ILE A 128 12.87 25.41 -12.81
CA ILE A 128 13.07 25.96 -11.47
C ILE A 128 11.98 26.99 -11.13
N GLU A 129 11.67 27.89 -12.05
CA GLU A 129 10.60 28.90 -11.87
C GLU A 129 9.24 28.23 -11.64
N GLU A 130 8.92 27.18 -12.40
CA GLU A 130 7.70 26.39 -12.19
C GLU A 130 7.67 25.64 -10.86
N ILE A 131 8.79 25.06 -10.42
CA ILE A 131 8.89 24.39 -9.12
C ILE A 131 8.67 25.40 -7.99
N LEU A 132 9.22 26.61 -8.10
CA LEU A 132 9.01 27.69 -7.14
C LEU A 132 7.55 28.16 -7.14
N GLN A 133 6.95 28.36 -8.32
CA GLN A 133 5.53 28.72 -8.44
C GLN A 133 4.63 27.65 -7.80
N LYS A 134 4.83 26.37 -8.15
CA LYS A 134 4.07 25.24 -7.56
C LYS A 134 4.27 25.15 -6.05
N TYR A 135 5.47 25.44 -5.55
CA TYR A 135 5.71 25.51 -4.11
C TYR A 135 4.92 26.67 -3.45
N CYS A 136 4.90 27.87 -4.05
CA CYS A 136 4.14 29.00 -3.53
C CYS A 136 2.62 28.73 -3.54
N GLU A 137 2.07 28.21 -4.64
CA GLU A 137 0.65 27.82 -4.72
C GLU A 137 0.24 26.87 -3.58
N VAL A 138 1.07 25.86 -3.30
CA VAL A 138 0.86 24.88 -2.20
C VAL A 138 1.04 25.51 -0.81
N PHE A 139 1.96 26.46 -0.67
CA PHE A 139 2.25 27.10 0.61
C PHE A 139 1.19 28.16 0.97
N GLU A 140 0.84 29.04 0.04
CA GLU A 140 -0.17 30.10 0.21
C GLU A 140 -1.58 29.51 0.41
N GLY A 141 -1.95 28.48 -0.37
CA GLY A 141 -3.21 27.75 -0.16
C GLY A 141 -3.33 27.12 1.23
N SER A 142 -2.20 26.79 1.88
CA SER A 142 -2.17 26.26 3.25
C SER A 142 -2.24 27.32 4.35
N ILE A 143 -2.24 28.62 4.01
CA ILE A 143 -2.43 29.74 4.94
C ILE A 143 -3.90 30.19 4.94
N SER A 144 -4.61 30.05 3.83
CA SER A 144 -6.02 30.44 3.67
C SER A 144 -7.03 29.46 4.28
N GLN A 145 -6.60 28.27 4.73
CA GLN A 145 -7.42 27.32 5.48
C GLN A 145 -6.72 27.02 6.82
N SER A 146 -7.36 27.43 7.93
CA SER A 146 -6.74 27.40 9.26
C SER A 146 -6.51 26.00 9.81
N ASN A 147 -5.30 25.77 10.32
CA ASN A 147 -4.90 24.73 11.29
C ASN A 147 -5.13 23.25 10.91
N PRO A 148 -4.10 22.57 10.38
CA PRO A 148 -3.78 21.23 10.83
C PRO A 148 -3.05 21.32 12.17
N THR A 149 -3.58 20.69 13.21
CA THR A 149 -2.95 20.64 14.53
C THR A 149 -1.67 19.79 14.49
N LEU A 150 -0.53 20.42 14.20
CA LEU A 150 0.78 19.77 14.32
C LEU A 150 1.29 19.76 15.79
N SER A 151 0.40 19.44 16.73
CA SER A 151 0.77 18.84 18.01
C SER A 151 0.50 17.34 17.88
N THR A 152 1.46 16.43 18.00
CA THR A 152 2.58 16.52 18.94
C THR A 152 3.84 15.92 18.34
N VAL A 153 4.92 16.71 18.22
CA VAL A 153 6.29 16.17 18.04
C VAL A 153 6.72 15.54 19.37
N GLY A 154 6.19 14.35 19.65
CA GLY A 154 6.28 13.74 20.98
C GLY A 154 5.58 12.39 21.09
N LYS A 155 5.81 11.51 20.10
CA LYS A 155 5.69 10.02 20.18
C LYS A 155 6.15 9.31 18.90
N THR A 156 6.32 10.04 17.79
CA THR A 156 6.83 9.54 16.48
C THR A 156 8.32 9.13 16.44
N LYS A 157 8.92 8.71 17.56
CA LYS A 157 10.27 8.10 17.56
C LYS A 157 10.30 6.65 17.06
N ASN A 158 9.15 5.96 17.02
CA ASN A 158 9.09 4.51 16.74
C ASN A 158 8.68 4.14 15.29
N MET A 159 8.70 5.08 14.34
CA MET A 159 8.37 4.79 12.93
C MET A 159 9.57 4.77 11.97
N ILE A 160 10.77 5.04 12.49
CA ILE A 160 12.03 4.90 11.74
C ILE A 160 12.75 3.64 12.23
N MET A 161 12.23 2.48 11.86
CA MET A 161 13.06 1.29 11.73
C MET A 161 13.72 1.26 10.35
N PRO A 162 14.98 0.78 10.24
CA PRO A 162 15.62 0.56 8.94
C PRO A 162 14.80 -0.44 8.10
N PRO A 163 14.63 -0.23 6.77
CA PRO A 163 13.84 -1.11 5.88
C PRO A 163 14.50 -2.48 5.60
N GLU A 164 14.88 -3.23 6.62
CA GLU A 164 15.70 -4.44 6.51
C GLU A 164 14.99 -5.70 7.04
N ASN A 165 13.90 -5.52 7.81
CA ASN A 165 13.06 -6.57 8.38
C ASN A 165 11.55 -6.41 8.05
N ASP A 166 11.21 -5.78 6.91
CA ASP A 166 9.84 -5.45 6.50
C ASP A 166 9.63 -5.86 5.03
N PRO A 167 8.62 -6.68 4.66
CA PRO A 167 7.51 -7.23 5.46
C PRO A 167 7.71 -8.72 5.86
N PRO A 168 6.89 -9.25 6.80
CA PRO A 168 6.95 -10.65 7.21
C PRO A 168 6.58 -11.65 6.10
N GLU A 169 6.99 -12.90 6.28
CA GLU A 169 6.65 -13.99 5.35
C GLU A 169 5.15 -14.28 5.37
N ASN A 170 4.58 -14.56 4.18
CA ASN A 170 3.12 -14.72 4.03
C ASN A 170 2.56 -15.86 4.88
N ASP A 171 3.33 -16.95 5.01
CA ASP A 171 2.89 -18.17 5.67
C ASP A 171 2.81 -17.97 7.20
N LEU A 172 3.71 -17.15 7.77
CA LEU A 172 3.65 -16.72 9.17
C LEU A 172 2.36 -15.94 9.45
N ILE A 173 2.11 -14.88 8.66
CA ILE A 173 0.90 -14.04 8.81
C ILE A 173 -0.37 -14.89 8.69
N LEU A 174 -0.41 -15.81 7.71
CA LEU A 174 -1.55 -16.69 7.52
C LEU A 174 -1.74 -17.65 8.70
N SER A 175 -0.66 -18.21 9.26
CA SER A 175 -0.72 -19.08 10.44
C SER A 175 -1.25 -18.36 11.69
N VAL A 176 -0.84 -17.10 11.90
CA VAL A 176 -1.34 -16.25 12.99
C VAL A 176 -2.79 -15.85 12.75
N ALA A 177 -3.15 -15.49 11.51
CA ALA A 177 -4.51 -15.14 11.14
C ALA A 177 -5.50 -16.31 11.31
N ILE A 178 -5.09 -17.55 10.99
CA ILE A 178 -5.91 -18.75 11.20
C ILE A 178 -6.15 -18.98 12.69
N LYS A 179 -5.11 -18.91 13.54
CA LYS A 179 -5.26 -19.02 15.00
C LYS A 179 -6.20 -17.95 15.57
N LEU A 180 -6.02 -16.70 15.16
CA LEU A 180 -6.85 -15.59 15.62
C LEU A 180 -8.29 -15.68 15.15
N LYS A 181 -8.55 -16.17 13.92
CA LYS A 181 -9.89 -16.20 13.32
C LYS A 181 -10.94 -16.83 14.24
N GLU A 182 -10.56 -17.91 14.95
CA GLU A 182 -11.41 -18.68 15.86
C GLU A 182 -11.95 -17.85 17.05
N TYR A 183 -11.34 -16.72 17.38
CA TYR A 183 -11.79 -15.82 18.44
C TYR A 183 -12.81 -14.81 17.89
N GLY A 184 -14.05 -14.87 18.36
CA GLY A 184 -15.13 -13.98 17.90
C GLY A 184 -14.94 -12.51 18.29
N ASP A 185 -14.39 -12.24 19.47
CA ASP A 185 -14.18 -10.89 20.01
C ASP A 185 -12.80 -10.28 19.69
N LYS A 186 -12.02 -10.93 18.82
CA LYS A 186 -10.68 -10.49 18.37
C LYS A 186 -10.61 -9.06 17.82
N TRP A 187 -11.72 -8.49 17.35
CA TRP A 187 -11.78 -7.13 16.82
C TRP A 187 -11.81 -6.05 17.92
N LYS A 188 -11.95 -6.43 19.20
CA LYS A 188 -11.79 -5.52 20.34
C LYS A 188 -10.30 -5.37 20.69
N PHE A 189 -9.83 -4.15 20.88
CA PHE A 189 -8.41 -3.84 21.12
C PHE A 189 -7.75 -4.67 22.24
N ASP A 190 -8.35 -4.72 23.44
CA ASP A 190 -7.79 -5.47 24.58
C ASP A 190 -7.71 -6.98 24.32
N LYS A 191 -8.64 -7.51 23.52
CA LYS A 191 -8.69 -8.92 23.12
C LYS A 191 -7.65 -9.23 22.05
N PHE A 192 -7.59 -8.40 21.01
CA PHE A 192 -6.59 -8.49 19.95
C PHE A 192 -5.16 -8.52 20.51
N THR A 193 -4.86 -7.61 21.42
CA THR A 193 -3.53 -7.48 22.06
C THR A 193 -3.23 -8.63 23.02
N THR A 194 -4.20 -9.10 23.79
CA THR A 194 -4.06 -10.30 24.64
C THR A 194 -3.73 -11.52 23.79
N TYR A 195 -4.55 -11.83 22.78
CA TYR A 195 -4.38 -13.01 21.94
C TYR A 195 -3.08 -12.97 21.12
N LEU A 196 -2.69 -11.81 20.60
CA LEU A 196 -1.39 -11.69 19.92
C LEU A 196 -0.19 -11.83 20.86
N SER A 197 -0.28 -11.34 22.10
CA SER A 197 0.81 -11.53 23.08
C SER A 197 1.08 -13.01 23.37
N GLU A 198 0.05 -13.85 23.30
CA GLU A 198 0.13 -15.31 23.46
C GLU A 198 0.54 -16.04 22.17
N ILE A 199 0.06 -15.58 21.01
CA ILE A 199 0.26 -16.26 19.71
C ILE A 199 1.62 -15.91 19.09
N ASP A 200 1.92 -14.62 18.96
CA ASP A 200 3.14 -14.07 18.35
C ASP A 200 3.25 -12.55 18.67
N PRO A 201 4.04 -12.13 19.67
CA PRO A 201 4.11 -10.74 20.11
C PRO A 201 4.78 -9.80 19.10
N ASP A 202 5.50 -10.29 18.09
CA ASP A 202 6.11 -9.43 17.06
C ASP A 202 5.03 -8.69 16.23
N PHE A 203 3.81 -9.24 16.15
CA PHE A 203 2.64 -8.60 15.54
C PHE A 203 2.09 -7.39 16.33
N LEU A 204 2.57 -7.18 17.57
CA LEU A 204 2.31 -5.97 18.37
C LEU A 204 3.49 -4.99 18.35
N ILE A 205 4.69 -5.45 18.01
CA ILE A 205 5.89 -4.60 17.92
C ILE A 205 5.97 -3.90 16.56
N TYR A 206 5.67 -4.60 15.47
CA TYR A 206 5.92 -4.11 14.11
C TYR A 206 4.62 -3.74 13.37
N PRO A 207 4.35 -2.44 13.08
CA PRO A 207 3.11 -2.00 12.44
C PRO A 207 2.78 -2.69 11.11
N CYS A 208 3.77 -3.11 10.31
CA CYS A 208 3.51 -3.86 9.09
C CYS A 208 2.96 -5.26 9.36
N HIS A 209 3.43 -5.94 10.42
CA HIS A 209 2.94 -7.28 10.76
C HIS A 209 1.45 -7.20 11.12
N THR A 210 1.07 -6.23 11.96
CA THR A 210 -0.31 -5.91 12.30
C THR A 210 -1.15 -5.51 11.09
N GLU A 211 -0.67 -4.58 10.24
CA GLU A 211 -1.38 -4.13 9.03
C GLU A 211 -1.72 -5.32 8.11
N ARG A 212 -0.75 -6.20 7.86
CA ARG A 212 -0.96 -7.37 6.98
C ARG A 212 -1.86 -8.42 7.61
N LEU A 213 -1.77 -8.61 8.92
CA LEU A 213 -2.65 -9.51 9.67
C LEU A 213 -4.10 -9.04 9.62
N LEU A 214 -4.36 -7.77 9.91
CA LEU A 214 -5.72 -7.20 9.87
C LEU A 214 -6.34 -7.34 8.48
N LEU A 215 -5.60 -7.04 7.41
CA LEU A 215 -6.08 -7.19 6.03
C LEU A 215 -6.38 -8.66 5.65
N ILE A 216 -5.66 -9.64 6.21
CA ILE A 216 -5.98 -11.06 6.01
C ILE A 216 -7.20 -11.48 6.83
N LEU A 217 -7.32 -11.02 8.09
CA LEU A 217 -8.49 -11.26 8.94
C LEU A 217 -9.77 -10.72 8.30
N MET A 218 -9.77 -9.49 7.77
CA MET A 218 -10.88 -8.94 6.99
C MET A 218 -11.27 -9.84 5.81
N GLY A 219 -10.28 -10.45 5.13
CA GLY A 219 -10.53 -11.41 4.05
C GLY A 219 -11.21 -12.70 4.51
N PHE A 220 -11.03 -13.10 5.77
CA PHE A 220 -11.78 -14.20 6.38
C PHE A 220 -13.18 -13.78 6.84
N GLU A 221 -13.38 -12.54 7.29
CA GLU A 221 -14.68 -12.03 7.72
C GLU A 221 -15.62 -11.67 6.56
N LEU A 222 -15.13 -11.62 5.32
CA LEU A 222 -15.95 -11.25 4.17
C LEU A 222 -17.13 -12.23 3.97
N THR A 223 -18.36 -11.73 4.04
CA THR A 223 -19.62 -12.47 3.91
C THR A 223 -20.44 -11.97 2.73
N THR A 224 -21.53 -12.67 2.43
CA THR A 224 -22.59 -12.21 1.53
C THR A 224 -23.81 -11.76 2.32
N ASN A 225 -24.57 -10.81 1.75
CA ASN A 225 -25.91 -10.47 2.21
C ASN A 225 -26.97 -11.44 1.63
N ASP A 226 -28.23 -11.26 2.00
CA ASP A 226 -29.35 -12.12 1.59
C ASP A 226 -29.57 -12.17 0.07
N ASN A 227 -29.11 -11.14 -0.66
CA ASN A 227 -29.16 -11.07 -2.12
C ASN A 227 -27.99 -11.79 -2.81
N GLY A 228 -27.10 -12.45 -2.06
CA GLY A 228 -25.92 -13.14 -2.60
C GLY A 228 -24.80 -12.21 -3.08
N ASN A 229 -24.88 -10.91 -2.78
CA ASN A 229 -23.80 -9.94 -3.04
C ASN A 229 -22.89 -9.83 -1.81
N ILE A 230 -21.67 -9.30 -1.97
CA ILE A 230 -20.79 -9.03 -0.82
C ILE A 230 -21.43 -8.05 0.16
N ASP A 231 -21.39 -8.38 1.46
CA ASP A 231 -21.77 -7.46 2.53
C ASP A 231 -20.64 -6.46 2.81
N PHE A 232 -20.64 -5.35 2.05
CA PHE A 232 -19.66 -4.28 2.22
C PHE A 232 -19.87 -3.47 3.49
N LYS A 233 -21.04 -3.52 4.12
CA LYS A 233 -21.29 -2.85 5.39
C LYS A 233 -20.57 -3.55 6.53
N SER A 234 -20.78 -4.86 6.70
CA SER A 234 -20.04 -5.63 7.72
C SER A 234 -18.53 -5.59 7.47
N PHE A 235 -18.10 -5.64 6.20
CA PHE A 235 -16.70 -5.48 5.82
C PHE A 235 -16.11 -4.11 6.21
N PHE A 236 -16.89 -3.03 6.10
CA PHE A 236 -16.52 -1.70 6.57
C PHE A 236 -16.47 -1.63 8.10
N ASP A 237 -17.45 -2.20 8.80
CA ASP A 237 -17.50 -2.24 10.27
C ASP A 237 -16.24 -2.94 10.84
N PHE A 238 -15.81 -4.07 10.27
CA PHE A 238 -14.54 -4.71 10.62
C PHE A 238 -13.30 -3.86 10.27
N PHE A 239 -13.33 -3.11 9.16
CA PHE A 239 -12.22 -2.22 8.81
C PHE A 239 -12.04 -1.10 9.83
N MET A 240 -13.15 -0.54 10.34
CA MET A 240 -13.12 0.48 11.38
C MET A 240 -12.54 -0.05 12.69
N CYS A 241 -12.88 -1.27 13.11
CA CYS A 241 -12.21 -1.92 14.24
C CYS A 241 -10.69 -2.11 13.99
N GLY A 242 -10.30 -2.47 12.76
CA GLY A 242 -8.88 -2.54 12.36
C GLY A 242 -8.16 -1.18 12.42
N ILE A 243 -8.84 -0.10 12.04
CA ILE A 243 -8.34 1.28 12.18
C ILE A 243 -8.12 1.62 13.65
N ASP A 244 -9.08 1.31 14.52
CA ASP A 244 -8.97 1.59 15.96
C ASP A 244 -7.82 0.81 16.59
N ILE A 245 -7.65 -0.47 16.22
CA ILE A 245 -6.50 -1.28 16.65
C ILE A 245 -5.17 -0.63 16.23
N MET A 246 -5.03 -0.23 14.97
CA MET A 246 -3.81 0.42 14.48
C MET A 246 -3.54 1.76 15.16
N SER A 247 -4.58 2.57 15.38
CA SER A 247 -4.46 3.89 16.02
C SER A 247 -4.09 3.76 17.50
N ASN A 248 -4.67 2.80 18.23
CA ASN A 248 -4.37 2.57 19.65
C ASN A 248 -2.96 1.98 19.86
N LEU A 249 -2.47 1.12 18.96
CA LEU A 249 -1.11 0.58 19.05
C LEU A 249 -0.03 1.61 18.67
N TYR A 250 -0.25 2.40 17.61
CA TYR A 250 0.83 3.13 16.93
C TYR A 250 0.53 4.62 16.65
N GLY A 251 -0.63 5.13 17.03
CA GLY A 251 -1.08 6.50 16.83
C GLY A 251 -1.69 6.78 15.46
N ASP A 252 -2.23 7.99 15.29
CA ASP A 252 -3.10 8.39 14.17
C ASP A 252 -2.51 8.20 12.77
N LEU A 253 -1.18 8.22 12.64
CA LEU A 253 -0.51 7.98 11.37
C LEU A 253 -0.63 6.51 10.90
N ALA A 254 -0.76 5.57 11.83
CA ALA A 254 -0.98 4.15 11.52
C ALA A 254 -2.42 3.87 11.05
N ARG A 255 -3.41 4.62 11.54
CA ARG A 255 -4.76 4.67 10.94
C ARG A 255 -4.68 5.06 9.46
N THR A 256 -3.94 6.11 9.14
CA THR A 256 -3.75 6.57 7.75
C THR A 256 -3.05 5.51 6.88
N TYR A 257 -2.10 4.77 7.44
CA TYR A 257 -1.42 3.67 6.74
C TYR A 257 -2.35 2.51 6.38
N LEU A 258 -3.21 2.05 7.28
CA LEU A 258 -4.17 0.99 6.98
C LEU A 258 -5.18 1.43 5.89
N ILE A 259 -5.69 2.67 5.98
CA ILE A 259 -6.53 3.32 4.95
C ILE A 259 -5.82 3.34 3.59
N ASN A 260 -4.54 3.68 3.56
CA ASN A 260 -3.73 3.71 2.35
C ASN A 260 -3.51 2.30 1.78
N SER A 261 -3.25 1.29 2.62
CA SER A 261 -3.10 -0.10 2.16
C SER A 261 -4.38 -0.66 1.56
N LEU A 262 -5.56 -0.33 2.09
CA LEU A 262 -6.82 -0.66 1.42
C LEU A 262 -6.98 0.10 0.10
N SER A 263 -6.70 1.42 0.09
CA SER A 263 -6.74 2.26 -1.13
C SER A 263 -5.86 1.69 -2.26
N ILE A 264 -4.64 1.23 -1.91
CA ILE A 264 -3.66 0.67 -2.86
C ILE A 264 -4.09 -0.72 -3.38
N SER A 265 -4.84 -1.49 -2.59
CA SER A 265 -5.20 -2.87 -2.92
C SER A 265 -6.61 -3.08 -3.47
N VAL A 266 -7.51 -2.10 -3.35
CA VAL A 266 -8.95 -2.23 -3.67
C VAL A 266 -9.24 -2.72 -5.10
N ALA A 267 -8.55 -2.19 -6.12
CA ALA A 267 -8.76 -2.62 -7.51
C ALA A 267 -8.34 -4.08 -7.73
N ASN A 268 -7.24 -4.52 -7.07
CA ASN A 268 -6.81 -5.91 -7.09
C ASN A 268 -7.74 -6.83 -6.27
N PHE A 269 -8.32 -6.34 -5.16
CA PHE A 269 -9.33 -7.04 -4.39
C PHE A 269 -10.61 -7.28 -5.22
N MET A 270 -11.14 -6.25 -5.86
CA MET A 270 -12.31 -6.34 -6.75
C MET A 270 -12.07 -7.23 -7.96
N LYS A 271 -10.89 -7.14 -8.58
CA LYS A 271 -10.43 -8.11 -9.59
C LYS A 271 -10.50 -9.55 -9.07
N ASN A 272 -10.12 -9.81 -7.81
CA ASN A 272 -10.23 -11.16 -7.23
C ASN A 272 -11.69 -11.58 -7.02
N LEU A 273 -12.60 -10.67 -6.66
CA LEU A 273 -14.05 -10.99 -6.64
C LEU A 273 -14.54 -11.45 -8.02
N ILE A 274 -14.13 -10.77 -9.10
CA ILE A 274 -14.54 -11.13 -10.46
C ILE A 274 -13.99 -12.49 -10.92
N PHE A 275 -12.71 -12.79 -10.66
CA PHE A 275 -12.07 -14.02 -11.17
C PHE A 275 -12.09 -15.23 -10.22
N HIS A 276 -12.33 -15.00 -8.93
CA HIS A 276 -12.26 -16.03 -7.89
C HIS A 276 -13.48 -16.04 -6.95
N GLY A 277 -14.44 -15.13 -7.14
CA GLY A 277 -15.61 -14.99 -6.27
C GLY A 277 -15.29 -14.52 -4.85
N GLY A 278 -14.07 -14.06 -4.57
CA GLY A 278 -13.62 -13.76 -3.21
C GLY A 278 -12.12 -13.44 -3.13
N PRO A 279 -11.64 -13.01 -1.95
CA PRO A 279 -10.21 -12.92 -1.66
C PRO A 279 -9.59 -14.33 -1.70
N ARG A 280 -8.27 -14.43 -1.95
CA ARG A 280 -7.59 -15.74 -2.07
C ARG A 280 -7.69 -16.63 -0.84
N VAL A 281 -7.92 -16.05 0.34
CA VAL A 281 -8.10 -16.77 1.61
C VAL A 281 -9.54 -17.28 1.82
N LYS A 282 -10.50 -16.81 1.01
CA LYS A 282 -11.92 -17.17 1.06
C LYS A 282 -12.57 -16.98 -0.33
N PRO A 283 -12.18 -17.77 -1.35
CA PRO A 283 -12.75 -17.69 -2.70
C PRO A 283 -14.17 -18.27 -2.75
N GLY A 284 -14.92 -17.97 -3.82
CA GLY A 284 -16.22 -18.59 -4.10
C GLY A 284 -17.42 -18.07 -3.30
N LEU A 285 -17.34 -16.85 -2.76
CA LEU A 285 -18.45 -16.18 -2.07
C LEU A 285 -19.51 -15.65 -3.03
N VAL A 286 -19.08 -15.06 -4.16
CA VAL A 286 -19.96 -14.40 -5.14
C VAL A 286 -19.63 -14.78 -6.57
N ILE A 287 -20.57 -14.54 -7.48
CA ILE A 287 -20.37 -14.65 -8.93
C ILE A 287 -20.63 -13.28 -9.55
N ILE A 288 -19.62 -12.73 -10.23
CA ILE A 288 -19.75 -11.49 -11.01
C ILE A 288 -19.51 -11.85 -12.48
N ASP A 289 -20.58 -11.91 -13.25
CA ASP A 289 -20.62 -12.33 -14.65
C ASP A 289 -21.32 -11.31 -15.58
N SER A 290 -21.76 -10.18 -15.04
CA SER A 290 -22.39 -9.08 -15.79
C SER A 290 -21.82 -7.72 -15.40
N ILE A 291 -21.98 -6.74 -16.30
CA ILE A 291 -21.58 -5.34 -16.05
C ILE A 291 -22.44 -4.73 -14.92
N GLU A 292 -23.73 -5.09 -14.86
CA GLU A 292 -24.67 -4.63 -13.84
C GLU A 292 -24.28 -5.13 -12.44
N SER A 293 -24.02 -6.43 -12.28
CA SER A 293 -23.53 -7.01 -11.01
C SER A 293 -22.20 -6.37 -10.60
N LEU A 294 -21.30 -6.13 -11.54
CA LEU A 294 -20.04 -5.43 -11.28
C LEU A 294 -20.28 -3.97 -10.82
N GLN A 295 -21.14 -3.22 -11.51
CA GLN A 295 -21.46 -1.84 -11.15
C GLN A 295 -22.11 -1.74 -9.77
N ASN A 296 -22.99 -2.67 -9.42
CA ASN A 296 -23.58 -2.75 -8.09
C ASN A 296 -22.52 -2.95 -7.00
N HIS A 297 -21.61 -3.92 -7.17
CA HIS A 297 -20.51 -4.14 -6.23
C HIS A 297 -19.54 -2.93 -6.13
N ILE A 298 -19.34 -2.18 -7.21
CA ILE A 298 -18.54 -0.95 -7.21
C ILE A 298 -19.26 0.17 -6.45
N SER A 299 -20.58 0.33 -6.62
CA SER A 299 -21.37 1.34 -5.89
C SER A 299 -21.37 1.04 -4.41
N GLU A 300 -21.86 -0.14 -4.00
CA GLU A 300 -21.95 -0.58 -2.60
C GLU A 300 -20.61 -0.43 -1.85
N PHE A 301 -19.50 -0.81 -2.48
CA PHE A 301 -18.18 -0.55 -1.90
C PHE A 301 -17.90 0.94 -1.73
N ASN A 302 -18.10 1.75 -2.77
CA ASN A 302 -17.82 3.18 -2.72
C ASN A 302 -18.74 3.91 -1.73
N ASP A 303 -20.00 3.51 -1.60
CA ASP A 303 -20.99 4.12 -0.72
C ASP A 303 -20.64 3.90 0.76
N ASN A 304 -20.10 2.73 1.11
CA ASN A 304 -19.56 2.46 2.44
C ASN A 304 -18.19 3.15 2.69
N PHE A 305 -17.25 3.03 1.75
CA PHE A 305 -15.83 3.37 1.97
C PHE A 305 -15.43 4.82 1.61
N SER A 306 -16.24 5.57 0.86
CA SER A 306 -15.90 6.96 0.49
C SER A 306 -15.84 7.91 1.69
N SER A 307 -16.54 7.60 2.77
CA SER A 307 -16.55 8.35 4.04
C SER A 307 -15.15 8.52 4.66
N ILE A 308 -14.28 7.52 4.49
CA ILE A 308 -12.88 7.52 4.91
C ILE A 308 -11.90 7.82 3.75
N GLY A 309 -12.43 8.34 2.64
CA GLY A 309 -11.68 8.69 1.44
C GLY A 309 -11.16 7.49 0.63
N VAL A 310 -11.68 6.28 0.85
CA VAL A 310 -11.31 5.09 0.06
C VAL A 310 -12.33 4.93 -1.06
N LYS A 311 -11.90 5.12 -2.31
CA LYS A 311 -12.77 5.04 -3.49
C LYS A 311 -12.12 4.23 -4.60
N LEU A 312 -12.87 3.28 -5.13
CA LEU A 312 -12.54 2.51 -6.32
C LEU A 312 -12.95 3.29 -7.57
N GLU A 313 -11.97 3.70 -8.36
CA GLU A 313 -12.20 4.31 -9.68
C GLU A 313 -12.33 3.21 -10.74
N ILE A 314 -13.27 3.37 -11.66
CA ILE A 314 -13.51 2.42 -12.76
C ILE A 314 -12.24 2.19 -13.58
N ASP A 315 -11.46 3.25 -13.85
CA ASP A 315 -10.21 3.16 -14.60
C ASP A 315 -9.09 2.44 -13.87
N ASP A 316 -9.13 2.36 -12.53
CA ASP A 316 -8.18 1.56 -11.76
C ASP A 316 -8.52 0.07 -11.83
N LEU A 317 -9.82 -0.27 -11.87
CA LEU A 317 -10.26 -1.65 -12.06
C LEU A 317 -10.08 -2.12 -13.51
N LYS A 318 -10.33 -1.25 -14.50
CA LYS A 318 -10.14 -1.59 -15.92
C LYS A 318 -8.69 -1.97 -16.23
N SER A 319 -7.71 -1.22 -15.74
CA SER A 319 -6.29 -1.50 -15.94
C SER A 319 -5.81 -2.75 -15.18
N GLU A 320 -6.40 -3.08 -14.04
CA GLU A 320 -6.16 -4.33 -13.31
C GLU A 320 -6.77 -5.56 -14.00
N CYS A 321 -7.98 -5.43 -14.56
CA CYS A 321 -8.69 -6.52 -15.24
C CYS A 321 -8.20 -6.79 -16.67
N LYS A 322 -7.95 -5.75 -17.48
CA LYS A 322 -7.56 -5.88 -18.90
C LYS A 322 -6.42 -6.89 -19.15
N PRO A 323 -5.22 -6.74 -18.56
CA PRO A 323 -4.12 -7.69 -18.78
C PRO A 323 -4.38 -9.06 -18.14
N ARG A 324 -5.38 -9.22 -17.27
CA ARG A 324 -5.79 -10.52 -16.72
C ARG A 324 -6.68 -11.28 -17.69
N VAL A 325 -7.64 -10.61 -18.34
CA VAL A 325 -8.53 -11.20 -19.36
C VAL A 325 -7.78 -11.53 -20.65
N GLU A 326 -6.91 -10.63 -21.11
CA GLU A 326 -6.09 -10.82 -22.32
C GLU A 326 -5.17 -12.06 -22.21
N ARG A 327 -4.74 -12.43 -21.00
CA ARG A 327 -3.94 -13.65 -20.74
C ARG A 327 -4.74 -14.93 -20.52
N LEU A 328 -6.08 -14.89 -20.55
CA LEU A 328 -6.88 -16.12 -20.50
C LEU A 328 -6.75 -16.91 -21.82
N ASN A 329 -6.80 -18.24 -21.73
CA ASN A 329 -6.98 -19.09 -22.91
C ASN A 329 -8.38 -18.84 -23.55
N PRO A 330 -8.60 -19.19 -24.83
CA PRO A 330 -9.84 -18.87 -25.54
C PRO A 330 -11.12 -19.33 -24.82
N ILE A 331 -11.14 -20.59 -24.35
CA ILE A 331 -12.30 -21.20 -23.67
C ILE A 331 -12.63 -20.45 -22.38
N SER A 332 -11.62 -20.21 -21.53
CA SER A 332 -11.81 -19.46 -20.29
C SER A 332 -12.14 -17.98 -20.53
N ARG A 333 -11.73 -17.40 -21.68
CA ARG A 333 -12.00 -16.00 -22.04
C ARG A 333 -13.45 -15.77 -22.45
N GLU A 334 -14.13 -16.78 -22.99
CA GLU A 334 -15.54 -16.71 -23.41
C GLU A 334 -16.45 -16.22 -22.28
N LYS A 335 -16.29 -16.76 -21.06
CA LYS A 335 -16.99 -16.32 -19.84
C LYS A 335 -16.77 -14.83 -19.48
N TYR A 336 -15.69 -14.22 -19.97
CA TYR A 336 -15.30 -12.84 -19.64
C TYR A 336 -15.33 -11.89 -20.86
N LEU A 337 -16.06 -12.23 -21.93
CA LEU A 337 -16.22 -11.34 -23.09
C LEU A 337 -16.88 -10.01 -22.72
N TRP A 338 -17.86 -10.02 -21.82
CA TRP A 338 -18.48 -8.81 -21.27
C TRP A 338 -17.43 -7.88 -20.63
N LEU A 339 -16.52 -8.44 -19.83
CA LEU A 339 -15.45 -7.72 -19.14
C LEU A 339 -14.38 -7.23 -20.11
N LEU A 340 -14.03 -8.05 -21.13
CA LEU A 340 -13.10 -7.64 -22.18
C LEU A 340 -13.63 -6.43 -22.97
N ASN A 341 -14.93 -6.41 -23.26
CA ASN A 341 -15.56 -5.30 -23.96
C ASN A 341 -15.65 -4.06 -23.06
N TRP A 342 -16.06 -4.23 -21.80
CA TRP A 342 -16.12 -3.16 -20.80
C TRP A 342 -14.75 -2.49 -20.55
N THR A 343 -13.67 -3.27 -20.48
CA THR A 343 -12.30 -2.70 -20.32
C THR A 343 -11.79 -1.93 -21.54
N LYS A 344 -12.42 -2.06 -22.71
CA LYS A 344 -12.11 -1.29 -23.92
C LYS A 344 -12.94 -0.02 -24.08
N GLN A 345 -14.11 0.05 -23.43
CA GLN A 345 -14.95 1.24 -23.47
C GLN A 345 -14.26 2.41 -22.76
N PRO A 346 -14.31 3.64 -23.28
CA PRO A 346 -13.88 4.81 -22.52
C PRO A 346 -14.72 4.93 -21.24
N THR A 347 -14.12 5.40 -20.16
CA THR A 347 -14.89 5.94 -19.03
C THR A 347 -15.58 7.22 -19.48
N ALA A 348 -16.88 7.33 -19.18
CA ALA A 348 -17.55 8.62 -19.27
C ALA A 348 -16.86 9.58 -18.31
N LYS A 349 -16.25 10.65 -18.83
CA LYS A 349 -15.85 11.77 -18.01
C LYS A 349 -17.12 12.47 -17.57
N ASN A 350 -17.50 12.30 -16.30
CA ASN A 350 -18.38 13.26 -15.66
C ASN A 350 -17.62 14.59 -15.67
N LEU A 351 -18.21 15.58 -16.34
CA LEU A 351 -17.71 16.95 -16.45
C LEU A 351 -17.87 17.70 -15.12
#